data_AF-A0A834ZW85-F1
#
_entry.id   AF-A0A834ZW85-F1
#
_cell.length_a   1.000
_cell.length_b   1.000
_cell.length_c   1.000
_cell.angle_alpha   90.00
_cell.angle_beta   90.00
_cell.angle_gamma   90.00
#
_symmetry.space_group_name_H-M   'P 1'
#
loop_
_entity.id
_entity.type
_entity.pdbx_description
1 polymer ?
#
loop_
_entity_poly.entity_id
_entity_poly.type
_entity_poly.pdbx_seq_one_letter_code
_entity_poly.pdbx_strand_id
1 'polypeptide(L)'
;MGTSSDCLLDSGTFRRGNENCETINMKESPSISGGKLITAMAFSTLFRSATPLIEGSRAEASQFGCGVRAPPERFMVSCIGVNRNLNSAKIQTSIFGSTVPGEPSTQQLSNRLSFLKCSVRSIQPIKATATEIPPTIQKSRSSGKTKIGINGFGRIGRLVLRVATARDDIEVVAVNDPFIDAKYMAYMFTYDSTHGVFKGTIKVLDRSTLEINGKQIKVTSKRDPAEIPWGDYGADYVVESSGVFTTIEKASTHMKGGAKKVIISAPSADAPMFVVGVNEMTYKPSMNVVSNASCTTNCLAPLAKVVHEEFGIVEGLMTTVHATTATQKTVDGPSMKDWRGGRGAGQNIIPSSTGAAKAVGKVLPELNGKLTGMAFRVPTPNVSVVDLTCRLEKSASYEDVKAAIKHASEGPLKGILGYTDEDVVSNDFVGDSRSSIFDAKAGIGLSTSFMKLVSWYDNEWGYRYTSLSFSLSPYIYICVCVNRVLDLIEHMALVAARN
;
A
#
# COMPACT_ATOMS: atom_id res chain seq x y z
N MET A 1 47.66 -21.13 -27.18
CA MET A 1 48.93 -21.88 -27.07
C MET A 1 49.74 -21.11 -26.04
N GLY A 2 49.76 -21.50 -24.76
CA GLY A 2 50.45 -22.68 -24.20
C GLY A 2 51.83 -22.22 -23.75
N THR A 3 52.27 -22.33 -22.49
CA THR A 3 52.11 -23.46 -21.54
C THR A 3 51.88 -23.05 -20.07
N SER A 4 51.51 -24.03 -19.24
CA SER A 4 51.58 -24.04 -17.76
C SER A 4 53.06 -24.22 -17.29
N SER A 5 53.47 -24.31 -16.01
CA SER A 5 52.81 -24.39 -14.68
C SER A 5 53.69 -23.63 -13.63
N ASP A 6 53.63 -23.72 -12.29
CA ASP A 6 52.83 -24.45 -11.28
C ASP A 6 52.86 -23.72 -9.90
N CYS A 7 52.31 -24.32 -8.84
CA CYS A 7 52.33 -23.83 -7.44
C CYS A 7 53.60 -24.23 -6.65
N LEU A 8 53.95 -23.46 -5.60
CA LEU A 8 54.60 -24.00 -4.39
C LEU A 8 54.26 -23.18 -3.13
N LEU A 9 53.93 -23.89 -2.06
CA LEU A 9 53.80 -23.38 -0.68
C LEU A 9 55.17 -23.41 0.00
N ASP A 10 55.43 -22.50 0.94
CA ASP A 10 56.48 -22.72 1.94
C ASP A 10 56.10 -22.15 3.32
N SER A 11 56.91 -22.47 4.33
CA SER A 11 56.44 -22.81 5.67
C SER A 11 57.40 -22.40 6.80
N GLY A 12 56.82 -22.12 7.99
CA GLY A 12 57.56 -21.85 9.23
C GLY A 12 58.20 -20.44 9.35
N THR A 13 58.56 -19.94 10.54
CA THR A 13 58.21 -20.37 11.90
C THR A 13 58.45 -19.24 12.91
N PHE A 14 57.54 -19.06 13.86
CA PHE A 14 57.73 -18.66 15.27
C PHE A 14 58.85 -17.66 15.69
N ARG A 15 58.45 -16.55 16.33
CA ARG A 15 59.08 -16.02 17.57
C ARG A 15 58.09 -15.18 18.40
N ARG A 16 58.28 -15.16 19.73
CA ARG A 16 57.36 -14.61 20.75
C ARG A 16 57.70 -13.17 21.17
N GLY A 17 56.72 -12.48 21.75
CA GLY A 17 56.95 -11.36 22.69
C GLY A 17 55.73 -10.47 22.93
N ASN A 18 55.00 -10.74 24.03
CA ASN A 18 54.50 -9.81 25.08
C ASN A 18 53.98 -8.39 24.71
N GLU A 19 52.96 -7.80 25.36
CA GLU A 19 52.11 -8.19 26.51
C GLU A 19 50.86 -7.28 26.59
N ASN A 20 50.07 -7.43 27.66
CA ASN A 20 48.95 -6.59 28.12
C ASN A 20 47.57 -6.81 27.47
N CYS A 21 46.75 -7.57 28.19
CA CYS A 21 45.30 -7.63 28.05
C CYS A 21 44.70 -7.38 29.45
N GLU A 22 43.88 -6.35 29.62
CA GLU A 22 43.26 -6.02 30.92
C GLU A 22 42.02 -6.87 31.20
N THR A 23 41.85 -7.25 32.46
CA THR A 23 40.83 -8.18 32.95
C THR A 23 39.66 -7.45 33.60
N ILE A 24 38.42 -7.83 33.28
CA ILE A 24 37.24 -7.48 34.10
C ILE A 24 36.56 -8.76 34.57
N ASN A 25 36.44 -8.89 35.89
CA ASN A 25 35.88 -10.06 36.58
C ASN A 25 34.35 -10.13 36.47
N MET A 26 33.81 -11.35 36.30
CA MET A 26 32.49 -11.72 36.80
C MET A 26 32.63 -12.68 37.99
N LYS A 27 31.75 -12.57 38.98
CA LYS A 27 31.74 -13.40 40.19
C LYS A 27 30.83 -14.63 40.03
N GLU A 28 31.39 -15.79 40.38
CA GLU A 28 30.71 -17.01 40.84
C GLU A 28 30.02 -16.78 42.22
N SER A 29 29.11 -17.60 42.78
CA SER A 29 28.42 -18.90 42.53
C SER A 29 27.21 -18.98 43.53
N PRO A 30 26.47 -20.10 43.86
CA PRO A 30 26.65 -21.52 43.48
C PRO A 30 25.41 -22.42 43.23
N SER A 31 25.71 -23.57 42.59
CA SER A 31 25.17 -24.93 42.78
C SER A 31 23.65 -25.25 42.78
N ILE A 32 23.27 -26.25 41.96
CA ILE A 32 22.79 -27.58 42.42
C ILE A 32 23.05 -28.63 41.31
N SER A 33 23.07 -29.92 41.68
CA SER A 33 23.76 -31.03 41.00
C SER A 33 22.89 -31.96 40.14
N GLY A 34 23.55 -32.68 39.21
CA GLY A 34 23.10 -33.95 38.63
C GLY A 34 22.70 -33.86 37.15
N GLY A 35 23.07 -34.79 36.26
CA GLY A 35 23.96 -35.96 36.38
C GLY A 35 24.28 -36.50 34.97
N LYS A 36 25.46 -37.10 34.78
CA LYS A 36 25.91 -37.61 33.47
C LYS A 36 25.18 -38.90 33.08
N LEU A 37 24.86 -39.06 31.79
CA LEU A 37 25.07 -40.35 31.12
C LEU A 37 25.43 -40.15 29.64
N ILE A 38 26.45 -40.88 29.18
CA ILE A 38 26.93 -40.95 27.80
C ILE A 38 26.83 -42.42 27.39
N THR A 39 26.19 -42.73 26.26
CA THR A 39 26.40 -43.98 25.50
C THR A 39 26.09 -43.71 24.02
N ALA A 40 26.84 -44.35 23.12
CA ALA A 40 26.79 -44.10 21.68
C ALA A 40 26.45 -45.38 20.87
N MET A 41 26.02 -45.17 19.63
CA MET A 41 25.99 -46.10 18.47
C MET A 41 25.29 -47.48 18.61
N ALA A 42 24.37 -47.79 17.67
CA ALA A 42 24.63 -48.73 16.56
C ALA A 42 23.39 -48.92 15.63
N PHE A 43 23.63 -49.46 14.43
CA PHE A 43 22.67 -49.77 13.35
C PHE A 43 21.77 -50.99 13.64
N SER A 44 20.59 -51.06 13.02
CA SER A 44 20.16 -52.22 12.19
C SER A 44 18.88 -51.91 11.36
N THR A 45 18.55 -52.80 10.43
CA THR A 45 17.67 -52.57 9.26
C THR A 45 16.49 -53.56 9.20
N LEU A 46 15.53 -53.26 8.30
CA LEU A 46 14.53 -54.16 7.68
C LEU A 46 13.34 -54.66 8.54
N PHE A 47 12.12 -54.37 8.05
CA PHE A 47 11.18 -55.43 7.63
C PHE A 47 10.23 -54.93 6.53
N ARG A 48 9.66 -55.86 5.74
CA ARG A 48 8.91 -55.61 4.50
C ARG A 48 7.67 -56.51 4.46
N SER A 49 6.51 -55.97 4.09
CA SER A 49 5.33 -56.70 3.57
C SER A 49 4.45 -55.68 2.83
N ALA A 50 4.14 -55.77 1.53
CA ALA A 50 3.67 -56.84 0.65
C ALA A 50 2.17 -56.60 0.29
N THR A 51 1.93 -56.35 -1.00
CA THR A 51 0.62 -56.14 -1.64
C THR A 51 -0.10 -57.46 -1.94
N PRO A 52 -1.34 -57.40 -2.47
CA PRO A 52 -1.49 -57.89 -3.84
C PRO A 52 -2.24 -56.94 -4.79
N LEU A 53 -2.02 -57.16 -6.09
CA LEU A 53 -2.66 -56.52 -7.25
C LEU A 53 -3.76 -57.43 -7.83
N ILE A 54 -4.67 -56.86 -8.64
CA ILE A 54 -5.41 -57.58 -9.68
C ILE A 54 -5.37 -56.75 -10.99
N GLU A 55 -5.09 -57.42 -12.11
CA GLU A 55 -5.01 -56.93 -13.50
C GLU A 55 -6.43 -56.91 -14.14
N GLY A 56 -6.72 -56.43 -15.37
CA GLY A 56 -5.94 -55.86 -16.48
C GLY A 56 -6.89 -54.94 -17.32
N SER A 57 -6.69 -54.62 -18.61
CA SER A 57 -5.81 -55.20 -19.64
C SER A 57 -5.43 -54.17 -20.73
N ARG A 58 -4.42 -54.51 -21.53
CA ARG A 58 -3.86 -53.71 -22.64
C ARG A 58 -4.78 -53.64 -23.87
N ALA A 59 -4.62 -52.58 -24.68
CA ALA A 59 -4.45 -52.70 -26.13
C ALA A 59 -3.69 -51.49 -26.69
N GLU A 60 -2.87 -51.72 -27.71
CA GLU A 60 -2.01 -50.73 -28.39
C GLU A 60 -2.69 -50.21 -29.67
N ALA A 61 -2.28 -49.04 -30.19
CA ALA A 61 -1.84 -48.87 -31.60
C ALA A 61 -1.65 -47.39 -32.02
N SER A 62 -0.90 -47.24 -33.10
CA SER A 62 -0.20 -46.04 -33.61
C SER A 62 -0.93 -45.21 -34.68
N GLN A 63 -0.58 -43.91 -34.72
CA GLN A 63 -0.33 -43.04 -35.90
C GLN A 63 -1.46 -42.56 -36.85
N PHE A 64 -1.14 -41.41 -37.48
CA PHE A 64 -1.72 -40.71 -38.66
C PHE A 64 -2.95 -39.80 -38.50
N GLY A 65 -2.88 -38.60 -39.14
CA GLY A 65 -4.04 -38.02 -39.83
C GLY A 65 -4.41 -36.56 -39.52
N CYS A 66 -4.01 -35.64 -40.40
CA CYS A 66 -4.46 -34.24 -40.49
C CYS A 66 -6.01 -34.06 -40.60
N GLY A 67 -6.57 -32.97 -40.08
CA GLY A 67 -7.98 -32.60 -40.34
C GLY A 67 -8.47 -31.29 -39.68
N VAL A 68 -8.94 -30.33 -40.49
CA VAL A 68 -9.48 -29.02 -40.08
C VAL A 68 -10.99 -29.10 -39.82
N ARG A 69 -11.52 -28.40 -38.79
CA ARG A 69 -12.83 -27.68 -38.84
C ARG A 69 -13.10 -26.79 -37.63
N ALA A 70 -13.76 -25.66 -37.88
CA ALA A 70 -14.35 -24.76 -36.88
C ALA A 70 -15.88 -24.97 -36.76
N PRO A 71 -16.53 -24.46 -35.71
CA PRO A 71 -17.98 -24.20 -35.70
C PRO A 71 -18.34 -22.69 -35.62
N PRO A 72 -19.59 -22.29 -35.95
CA PRO A 72 -19.90 -20.93 -36.41
C PRO A 72 -20.74 -20.05 -35.45
N GLU A 73 -21.01 -18.83 -35.93
CA GLU A 73 -21.77 -17.71 -35.33
C GLU A 73 -23.25 -18.00 -35.02
N ARG A 74 -23.87 -17.17 -34.13
CA ARG A 74 -25.13 -16.47 -34.48
C ARG A 74 -25.46 -15.21 -33.66
N PHE A 75 -25.90 -14.22 -34.42
CA PHE A 75 -26.33 -12.83 -34.20
C PHE A 75 -27.28 -12.44 -33.04
N MET A 76 -27.27 -11.12 -32.76
CA MET A 76 -28.23 -10.32 -31.98
C MET A 76 -29.65 -10.25 -32.57
N VAL A 77 -30.63 -9.69 -31.81
CA VAL A 77 -31.31 -8.40 -32.16
C VAL A 77 -32.33 -7.91 -31.09
N SER A 78 -32.25 -6.60 -30.80
CA SER A 78 -33.26 -5.61 -30.32
C SER A 78 -34.24 -5.84 -29.15
N CYS A 79 -34.36 -4.78 -28.35
CA CYS A 79 -35.46 -4.50 -27.41
C CYS A 79 -36.69 -3.90 -28.11
N ILE A 80 -37.86 -3.91 -27.44
CA ILE A 80 -38.98 -2.93 -27.51
C ILE A 80 -39.96 -3.23 -26.36
N GLY A 81 -40.63 -2.20 -25.82
CA GLY A 81 -41.97 -2.35 -25.22
C GLY A 81 -42.10 -2.20 -23.69
N VAL A 82 -42.47 -0.99 -23.24
CA VAL A 82 -43.01 -0.75 -21.90
C VAL A 82 -44.53 -0.71 -21.95
N ASN A 83 -45.24 -1.50 -21.14
CA ASN A 83 -46.54 -1.06 -20.61
C ASN A 83 -46.96 -1.76 -19.30
N ARG A 84 -47.91 -1.11 -18.61
CA ARG A 84 -48.52 -1.39 -17.30
C ARG A 84 -49.18 -2.79 -17.25
N ASN A 85 -49.29 -3.47 -16.10
CA ASN A 85 -50.24 -3.12 -15.04
C ASN A 85 -50.04 -3.91 -13.74
N LEU A 86 -50.66 -3.44 -12.65
CA LEU A 86 -50.79 -4.17 -11.38
C LEU A 86 -51.65 -5.44 -11.56
N ASN A 87 -51.34 -6.49 -10.80
CA ASN A 87 -52.37 -7.23 -10.06
C ASN A 87 -51.81 -8.04 -8.88
N SER A 88 -52.68 -8.27 -7.88
CA SER A 88 -52.37 -8.87 -6.59
C SER A 88 -52.11 -10.38 -6.63
N ALA A 89 -51.25 -10.87 -5.74
CA ALA A 89 -51.23 -12.27 -5.31
C ALA A 89 -51.35 -12.36 -3.78
N LYS A 90 -52.47 -12.88 -3.28
CA LYS A 90 -52.64 -13.34 -1.89
C LYS A 90 -52.14 -14.77 -1.79
N ILE A 91 -51.21 -15.08 -0.86
CA ILE A 91 -51.00 -16.46 -0.39
C ILE A 91 -50.92 -16.47 1.15
N GLN A 92 -52.06 -16.91 1.71
CA GLN A 92 -52.25 -17.81 2.85
C GLN A 92 -51.52 -17.61 4.20
N THR A 93 -52.36 -17.33 5.19
CA THR A 93 -52.15 -17.62 6.62
C THR A 93 -52.15 -19.12 6.93
N SER A 94 -51.31 -19.56 7.87
CA SER A 94 -51.57 -20.77 8.66
C SER A 94 -51.97 -20.40 10.09
N ILE A 95 -52.71 -21.31 10.73
CA ILE A 95 -53.48 -21.07 11.97
C ILE A 95 -52.89 -21.90 13.10
N PHE A 96 -52.76 -21.32 14.30
CA PHE A 96 -53.04 -22.03 15.55
C PHE A 96 -53.55 -21.02 16.59
N GLY A 97 -54.69 -21.33 17.21
CA GLY A 97 -55.41 -20.41 18.10
C GLY A 97 -55.37 -20.81 19.57
N SER A 98 -55.90 -19.92 20.41
CA SER A 98 -56.35 -20.22 21.77
C SER A 98 -57.49 -19.25 22.13
N THR A 99 -58.44 -19.73 22.92
CA THR A 99 -59.82 -19.20 23.00
C THR A 99 -60.03 -18.06 24.00
N VAL A 100 -61.04 -17.23 23.72
CA VAL A 100 -61.67 -16.26 24.63
C VAL A 100 -63.13 -16.66 24.82
N PRO A 101 -63.75 -16.39 25.98
CA PRO A 101 -65.20 -16.23 26.08
C PRO A 101 -65.61 -14.88 26.70
N GLY A 102 -66.63 -14.20 26.13
CA GLY A 102 -67.39 -13.14 26.82
C GLY A 102 -67.68 -11.85 26.04
N GLU A 103 -68.75 -11.85 25.24
CA GLU A 103 -69.48 -10.67 24.74
C GLU A 103 -70.67 -10.32 25.69
N PRO A 104 -71.47 -9.24 25.47
CA PRO A 104 -71.13 -7.87 25.03
C PRO A 104 -71.87 -6.79 25.86
N SER A 105 -71.53 -5.50 25.71
CA SER A 105 -72.50 -4.40 25.87
C SER A 105 -71.99 -3.07 25.28
N THR A 106 -72.93 -2.15 25.03
CA THR A 106 -72.83 -1.11 24.01
C THR A 106 -72.65 0.31 24.59
N GLN A 107 -72.22 1.25 23.72
CA GLN A 107 -72.35 2.72 23.84
C GLN A 107 -71.31 3.52 24.66
N GLN A 108 -70.35 4.07 23.89
CA GLN A 108 -70.04 5.51 23.75
C GLN A 108 -69.59 6.39 24.95
N LEU A 109 -68.49 7.12 24.67
CA LEU A 109 -68.13 8.49 25.13
C LEU A 109 -67.88 8.66 26.65
N SER A 110 -66.64 8.87 27.11
CA SER A 110 -65.84 10.04 26.71
C SER A 110 -64.42 10.07 27.31
N ASN A 111 -63.52 10.73 26.59
CA ASN A 111 -62.24 11.33 26.99
C ASN A 111 -61.74 11.18 28.45
N ARG A 112 -60.67 10.39 28.64
CA ARG A 112 -59.35 10.85 29.15
C ARG A 112 -58.40 9.66 29.32
N LEU A 113 -57.36 9.59 28.49
CA LEU A 113 -56.13 8.87 28.85
C LEU A 113 -54.94 9.61 28.25
N SER A 114 -54.00 9.97 29.12
CA SER A 114 -52.82 10.76 28.81
C SER A 114 -51.79 9.93 28.05
N PHE A 115 -51.62 10.21 26.76
CA PHE A 115 -50.44 9.75 26.03
C PHE A 115 -49.19 10.41 26.63
N LEU A 116 -48.34 9.62 27.29
CA LEU A 116 -46.94 10.00 27.49
C LEU A 116 -46.32 10.18 26.10
N LYS A 117 -46.07 11.44 25.71
CA LYS A 117 -45.25 11.76 24.54
C LYS A 117 -43.80 11.36 24.83
N CYS A 118 -43.44 10.12 24.51
CA CYS A 118 -42.04 9.79 24.29
C CYS A 118 -41.56 10.64 23.11
N SER A 119 -40.73 11.64 23.39
CA SER A 119 -40.21 12.54 22.37
C SER A 119 -39.13 11.81 21.56
N VAL A 120 -39.57 11.10 20.53
CA VAL A 120 -38.70 10.69 19.43
C VAL A 120 -38.26 11.97 18.73
N ARG A 121 -37.13 12.54 19.16
CA ARG A 121 -36.42 13.55 18.37
C ARG A 121 -36.05 12.87 17.06
N SER A 122 -36.61 13.34 15.96
CA SER A 122 -36.14 12.93 14.64
C SER A 122 -34.69 13.38 14.51
N ILE A 123 -33.79 12.40 14.46
CA ILE A 123 -32.41 12.64 14.03
C ILE A 123 -32.52 12.93 12.54
N GLN A 124 -32.63 14.22 12.19
CA GLN A 124 -32.36 14.69 10.84
C GLN A 124 -30.93 14.21 10.51
N PRO A 125 -30.71 13.50 9.39
CA PRO A 125 -29.35 13.08 9.02
C PRO A 125 -28.47 14.33 8.95
N ILE A 126 -27.30 14.28 9.58
CA ILE A 126 -26.41 15.44 9.63
C ILE A 126 -25.96 15.68 8.20
N LYS A 127 -26.40 16.80 7.63
CA LYS A 127 -25.99 17.21 6.28
C LYS A 127 -24.50 17.51 6.36
N ALA A 128 -23.66 16.64 5.79
CA ALA A 128 -22.21 16.84 5.71
C ALA A 128 -21.94 18.28 5.24
N THR A 129 -21.21 19.03 6.06
CA THR A 129 -21.09 20.50 5.96
C THR A 129 -19.66 21.01 6.06
N ALA A 130 -18.69 20.13 6.30
CA ALA A 130 -17.29 20.47 6.51
C ALA A 130 -16.35 19.54 5.73
N THR A 131 -16.13 19.87 4.47
CA THR A 131 -14.78 19.85 3.90
C THR A 131 -14.71 21.02 2.93
N GLU A 132 -13.90 22.04 3.24
CA GLU A 132 -13.68 23.14 2.29
C GLU A 132 -13.20 22.53 0.97
N ILE A 133 -13.85 22.90 -0.14
CA ILE A 133 -13.40 22.48 -1.46
C ILE A 133 -12.00 23.07 -1.65
N PRO A 134 -10.93 22.24 -1.78
CA PRO A 134 -9.59 22.77 -2.01
C PRO A 134 -9.66 23.65 -3.26
N PRO A 135 -9.20 24.91 -3.20
CA PRO A 135 -9.38 25.85 -4.30
C PRO A 135 -8.75 25.25 -5.55
N THR A 136 -9.57 24.98 -6.57
CA THR A 136 -9.15 24.25 -7.77
C THR A 136 -7.93 24.93 -8.37
N ILE A 137 -6.77 24.30 -8.21
CA ILE A 137 -5.53 24.83 -8.76
C ILE A 137 -5.66 24.71 -10.27
N GLN A 138 -6.01 25.82 -10.93
CA GLN A 138 -5.98 25.91 -12.39
C GLN A 138 -4.60 25.43 -12.85
N LYS A 139 -4.57 24.31 -13.57
CA LYS A 139 -3.35 23.80 -14.20
C LYS A 139 -2.81 24.91 -15.09
N SER A 140 -1.66 25.48 -14.73
CA SER A 140 -1.06 26.53 -15.53
C SER A 140 -0.69 25.95 -16.89
N ARG A 141 -1.02 26.65 -17.97
CA ARG A 141 -0.51 26.37 -19.31
C ARG A 141 0.97 26.78 -19.44
N SER A 142 1.82 26.31 -18.53
CA SER A 142 3.26 26.33 -18.74
C SER A 142 3.58 25.39 -19.90
N SER A 143 4.21 25.88 -20.96
CA SER A 143 4.43 25.15 -22.21
C SER A 143 5.50 24.05 -22.14
N GLY A 144 6.01 23.74 -20.95
CA GLY A 144 7.04 22.72 -20.71
C GLY A 144 6.56 21.69 -19.67
N LYS A 145 7.01 20.44 -19.84
CA LYS A 145 6.76 19.34 -18.89
C LYS A 145 7.69 19.48 -17.69
N THR A 146 7.24 19.09 -16.50
CA THR A 146 8.08 19.06 -15.29
C THR A 146 9.08 17.91 -15.42
N LYS A 147 10.36 18.25 -15.53
CA LYS A 147 11.44 17.26 -15.72
C LYS A 147 11.89 16.69 -14.39
N ILE A 148 11.83 15.37 -14.27
CA ILE A 148 12.13 14.64 -13.03
C ILE A 148 13.25 13.61 -13.23
N GLY A 149 14.08 13.46 -12.19
CA GLY A 149 15.02 12.36 -12.00
C GLY A 149 14.50 11.38 -10.95
N ILE A 150 14.90 10.11 -11.03
CA ILE A 150 14.52 9.07 -10.06
C ILE A 150 15.79 8.44 -9.48
N ASN A 151 15.95 8.48 -8.16
CA ASN A 151 17.01 7.77 -7.45
C ASN A 151 16.47 6.50 -6.78
N GLY A 152 17.13 5.37 -7.02
CA GLY A 152 16.70 4.04 -6.60
C GLY A 152 15.60 3.49 -7.50
N PHE A 153 15.90 2.48 -8.31
CA PHE A 153 14.96 1.84 -9.23
C PHE A 153 14.27 0.61 -8.59
N GLY A 154 13.94 0.77 -7.31
CA GLY A 154 13.10 -0.14 -6.52
C GLY A 154 11.63 -0.11 -6.99
N ARG A 155 10.69 -0.58 -6.16
CA ARG A 155 9.26 -0.60 -6.60
C ARG A 155 8.77 0.81 -6.83
N ILE A 156 8.93 1.69 -5.85
CA ILE A 156 8.47 3.08 -5.97
C ILE A 156 9.11 3.77 -7.18
N GLY A 157 10.43 3.69 -7.38
CA GLY A 157 11.08 4.28 -8.56
C GLY A 157 10.57 3.74 -9.90
N ARG A 158 10.39 2.41 -10.05
CA ARG A 158 9.85 1.82 -11.30
C ARG A 158 8.39 2.18 -11.54
N LEU A 159 7.59 2.19 -10.48
CA LEU A 159 6.17 2.50 -10.55
C LEU A 159 5.95 4.00 -10.81
N VAL A 160 6.76 4.89 -10.21
CA VAL A 160 6.84 6.33 -10.55
C VAL A 160 7.10 6.51 -12.04
N LEU A 161 8.09 5.80 -12.60
CA LEU A 161 8.33 5.84 -14.04
C LEU A 161 7.14 5.31 -14.84
N ARG A 162 6.54 4.15 -14.47
CA ARG A 162 5.36 3.61 -15.19
C ARG A 162 4.23 4.63 -15.24
N VAL A 163 3.90 5.28 -14.12
CA VAL A 163 2.84 6.30 -14.06
C VAL A 163 3.22 7.54 -14.86
N ALA A 164 4.47 8.01 -14.74
CA ALA A 164 4.95 9.16 -15.51
C ALA A 164 4.94 8.90 -17.03
N THR A 165 5.08 7.66 -17.51
CA THR A 165 4.94 7.35 -18.95
C THR A 165 3.53 7.55 -19.50
N ALA A 166 2.50 7.54 -18.64
CA ALA A 166 1.10 7.79 -18.99
C ALA A 166 0.66 9.24 -18.74
N ARG A 167 1.56 10.11 -18.24
CA ARG A 167 1.29 11.52 -17.94
C ARG A 167 1.91 12.44 -18.98
N ASP A 168 1.21 13.53 -19.27
CA ASP A 168 1.65 14.53 -20.24
C ASP A 168 2.29 15.77 -19.62
N ASP A 169 2.15 15.98 -18.33
CA ASP A 169 2.68 17.11 -17.56
C ASP A 169 4.07 16.84 -16.95
N ILE A 170 4.51 15.58 -16.95
CA ILE A 170 5.77 15.12 -16.33
C ILE A 170 6.64 14.39 -17.36
N GLU A 171 7.95 14.58 -17.27
CA GLU A 171 8.95 13.92 -18.10
C GLU A 171 10.07 13.35 -17.23
N VAL A 172 10.25 12.02 -17.24
CA VAL A 172 11.41 11.39 -16.57
C VAL A 172 12.59 11.46 -17.52
N VAL A 173 13.63 12.20 -17.14
CA VAL A 173 14.83 12.40 -17.98
C VAL A 173 16.01 11.52 -17.55
N ALA A 174 16.05 11.11 -16.28
CA ALA A 174 17.15 10.31 -15.74
C ALA A 174 16.71 9.36 -14.60
N VAL A 175 17.39 8.22 -14.51
CA VAL A 175 17.29 7.21 -13.46
C VAL A 175 18.69 6.89 -12.93
N ASN A 176 18.83 6.80 -11.61
CA ASN A 176 20.04 6.30 -10.95
C ASN A 176 19.74 5.04 -10.12
N ASP A 177 20.51 3.98 -10.34
CA ASP A 177 20.59 2.86 -9.40
C ASP A 177 21.99 2.19 -9.45
N PRO A 178 22.76 2.17 -8.36
CA PRO A 178 24.13 1.64 -8.36
C PRO A 178 24.23 0.11 -8.33
N PHE A 179 23.10 -0.63 -8.30
CA PHE A 179 23.10 -2.08 -8.15
C PHE A 179 22.68 -2.84 -9.42
N ILE A 180 22.19 -2.14 -10.45
CA ILE A 180 21.65 -2.75 -11.68
C ILE A 180 22.08 -1.96 -12.92
N ASP A 181 22.23 -2.64 -14.07
CA ASP A 181 22.56 -2.01 -15.35
C ASP A 181 21.29 -1.68 -16.17
N ALA A 182 21.43 -0.95 -17.27
CA ALA A 182 20.31 -0.59 -18.15
C ALA A 182 19.54 -1.82 -18.68
N LYS A 183 20.20 -2.97 -18.91
CA LYS A 183 19.54 -4.20 -19.35
C LYS A 183 18.65 -4.77 -18.26
N TYR A 184 19.13 -4.82 -17.03
CA TYR A 184 18.37 -5.33 -15.90
C TYR A 184 17.25 -4.36 -15.48
N MET A 185 17.49 -3.04 -15.55
CA MET A 185 16.44 -2.03 -15.45
C MET A 185 15.31 -2.29 -16.45
N ALA A 186 15.64 -2.52 -17.74
CA ALA A 186 14.64 -2.78 -18.76
C ALA A 186 13.83 -4.07 -18.48
N TYR A 187 14.47 -5.13 -18.02
CA TYR A 187 13.80 -6.36 -17.57
C TYR A 187 12.84 -6.09 -16.39
N MET A 188 13.33 -5.46 -15.31
CA MET A 188 12.55 -5.17 -14.09
C MET A 188 11.41 -4.17 -14.32
N PHE A 189 11.52 -3.34 -15.35
CA PHE A 189 10.45 -2.43 -15.78
C PHE A 189 9.42 -3.14 -16.66
N THR A 190 9.85 -4.03 -17.55
CA THR A 190 8.98 -4.84 -18.41
C THR A 190 8.10 -5.78 -17.59
N TYR A 191 8.69 -6.56 -16.69
CA TYR A 191 8.00 -7.62 -15.94
C TYR A 191 7.83 -7.22 -14.47
N ASP A 192 6.57 -7.16 -14.01
CA ASP A 192 6.23 -6.90 -12.62
C ASP A 192 5.22 -7.94 -12.12
N SER A 193 5.53 -8.64 -11.03
CA SER A 193 4.68 -9.72 -10.48
C SER A 193 3.34 -9.25 -9.93
N THR A 194 3.18 -7.96 -9.67
CA THR A 194 1.95 -7.39 -9.08
C THR A 194 1.21 -6.54 -10.10
N HIS A 195 1.94 -5.65 -10.78
CA HIS A 195 1.39 -4.66 -11.71
C HIS A 195 1.47 -5.12 -13.17
N GLY A 196 1.75 -6.41 -13.38
CA GLY A 196 1.78 -7.06 -14.68
C GLY A 196 2.87 -6.58 -15.64
N VAL A 197 2.81 -7.09 -16.87
CA VAL A 197 3.73 -6.74 -17.96
C VAL A 197 3.42 -5.33 -18.46
N PHE A 198 4.45 -4.48 -18.55
CA PHE A 198 4.35 -3.14 -19.14
C PHE A 198 3.91 -3.24 -20.62
N LYS A 199 2.91 -2.44 -20.99
CA LYS A 199 2.28 -2.51 -22.33
C LYS A 199 2.90 -1.59 -23.38
N GLY A 200 3.77 -0.65 -22.96
CA GLY A 200 4.50 0.21 -23.86
C GLY A 200 5.76 -0.47 -24.41
N THR A 201 6.54 0.27 -25.20
CA THR A 201 7.83 -0.20 -25.70
C THR A 201 8.95 0.21 -24.75
N ILE A 202 9.93 -0.68 -24.57
CA ILE A 202 11.20 -0.37 -23.92
C ILE A 202 12.36 -0.98 -24.71
N LYS A 203 13.41 -0.19 -24.94
CA LYS A 203 14.65 -0.62 -25.59
C LYS A 203 15.84 -0.14 -24.79
N VAL A 204 16.91 -0.93 -24.79
CA VAL A 204 18.22 -0.51 -24.31
C VAL A 204 18.98 0.02 -25.53
N LEU A 205 19.23 1.32 -25.60
CA LEU A 205 19.99 1.92 -26.71
C LEU A 205 21.50 1.72 -26.49
N ASP A 206 21.95 1.96 -25.27
CA ASP A 206 23.34 1.81 -24.85
C ASP A 206 23.44 1.53 -23.33
N ARG A 207 24.63 1.58 -22.73
CA ARG A 207 24.83 1.28 -21.30
C ARG A 207 24.26 2.35 -20.35
N SER A 208 24.05 3.57 -20.83
CA SER A 208 23.61 4.76 -20.11
C SER A 208 22.33 5.40 -20.70
N THR A 209 21.65 4.75 -21.65
CA THR A 209 20.39 5.24 -22.22
C THR A 209 19.36 4.12 -22.44
N LEU A 210 18.18 4.31 -21.85
CA LEU A 210 16.95 3.58 -22.17
C LEU A 210 16.07 4.40 -23.11
N GLU A 211 15.32 3.75 -23.98
CA GLU A 211 14.20 4.35 -24.72
C GLU A 211 12.89 3.71 -24.23
N ILE A 212 11.94 4.52 -23.77
CA ILE A 212 10.60 4.06 -23.34
C ILE A 212 9.55 4.86 -24.10
N ASN A 213 8.67 4.17 -24.85
CA ASN A 213 7.67 4.80 -25.73
C ASN A 213 8.29 5.89 -26.66
N GLY A 214 9.50 5.66 -27.16
CA GLY A 214 10.24 6.60 -28.02
C GLY A 214 10.93 7.77 -27.29
N LYS A 215 10.78 7.91 -25.96
CA LYS A 215 11.49 8.92 -25.15
C LYS A 215 12.78 8.33 -24.58
N GLN A 216 13.89 9.07 -24.68
CA GLN A 216 15.16 8.65 -24.10
C GLN A 216 15.26 9.05 -22.62
N ILE A 217 15.77 8.14 -21.79
CA ILE A 217 15.98 8.31 -20.36
C ILE A 217 17.43 7.93 -20.05
N LYS A 218 18.17 8.81 -19.38
CA LYS A 218 19.57 8.54 -19.01
C LYS A 218 19.65 7.63 -17.78
N VAL A 219 20.60 6.71 -17.80
CA VAL A 219 20.85 5.72 -16.76
C VAL A 219 22.21 5.97 -16.13
N THR A 220 22.21 6.03 -14.81
CA THR A 220 23.41 6.21 -13.98
C THR A 220 23.46 5.16 -12.86
N SER A 221 24.65 4.91 -12.33
CA SER A 221 24.92 3.87 -11.32
C SER A 221 25.79 4.39 -10.17
N LYS A 222 25.57 5.65 -9.78
CA LYS A 222 26.31 6.34 -8.72
C LYS A 222 25.76 5.97 -7.34
N ARG A 223 26.66 5.79 -6.37
CA ARG A 223 26.32 5.51 -4.95
C ARG A 223 26.18 6.78 -4.12
N ASP A 224 27.06 7.76 -4.33
CA ASP A 224 26.92 9.10 -3.75
C ASP A 224 25.93 9.90 -4.59
N PRO A 225 24.82 10.41 -4.03
CA PRO A 225 23.87 11.23 -4.79
C PRO A 225 24.46 12.56 -5.28
N ALA A 226 25.55 13.04 -4.69
CA ALA A 226 26.27 14.23 -5.15
C ALA A 226 27.00 14.02 -6.48
N GLU A 227 27.32 12.77 -6.86
CA GLU A 227 27.96 12.44 -8.13
C GLU A 227 26.97 12.29 -9.31
N ILE A 228 25.66 12.36 -9.07
CA ILE A 228 24.65 12.17 -10.12
C ILE A 228 24.40 13.52 -10.82
N PRO A 229 24.71 13.68 -12.12
CA PRO A 229 24.62 14.96 -12.81
C PRO A 229 23.18 15.26 -13.28
N TRP A 230 22.27 15.48 -12.34
CA TRP A 230 20.86 15.82 -12.60
C TRP A 230 20.71 17.04 -13.50
N GLY A 231 21.55 18.06 -13.33
CA GLY A 231 21.57 19.28 -14.13
C GLY A 231 21.87 19.02 -15.61
N ASP A 232 22.85 18.17 -15.90
CA ASP A 232 23.24 17.80 -17.28
C ASP A 232 22.12 17.06 -18.02
N TYR A 233 21.24 16.36 -17.28
CA TYR A 233 20.06 15.70 -17.81
C TYR A 233 18.80 16.60 -17.79
N GLY A 234 18.89 17.78 -17.18
CA GLY A 234 17.77 18.72 -17.01
C GLY A 234 16.72 18.28 -15.99
N ALA A 235 17.07 17.47 -14.99
CA ALA A 235 16.19 17.03 -13.91
C ALA A 235 16.08 18.09 -12.81
N ASP A 236 15.04 18.92 -12.87
CA ASP A 236 14.78 19.96 -11.86
C ASP A 236 14.31 19.37 -10.52
N TYR A 237 13.54 18.29 -10.58
CA TYR A 237 12.98 17.60 -9.41
C TYR A 237 13.55 16.18 -9.33
N VAL A 238 13.91 15.72 -8.13
CA VAL A 238 14.36 14.33 -7.90
C VAL A 238 13.40 13.60 -6.97
N VAL A 239 12.94 12.43 -7.39
CA VAL A 239 12.28 11.45 -6.53
C VAL A 239 13.35 10.61 -5.85
N GLU A 240 13.56 10.83 -4.55
CA GLU A 240 14.44 10.02 -3.72
C GLU A 240 13.67 8.79 -3.22
N SER A 241 13.90 7.66 -3.89
CA SER A 241 13.23 6.37 -3.63
C SER A 241 14.18 5.21 -3.35
N SER A 242 15.44 5.48 -2.99
CA SER A 242 16.38 4.47 -2.50
C SER A 242 16.02 3.94 -1.11
N GLY A 243 15.37 4.79 -0.29
CA GLY A 243 15.06 4.51 1.11
C GLY A 243 16.23 4.72 2.09
N VAL A 244 17.39 5.20 1.61
CA VAL A 244 18.59 5.42 2.42
C VAL A 244 18.79 6.91 2.77
N PHE A 245 18.41 7.81 1.87
CA PHE A 245 18.61 9.25 1.98
C PHE A 245 17.35 9.98 2.50
N THR A 246 16.86 9.57 3.68
CA THR A 246 15.53 9.98 4.21
C THR A 246 15.54 11.21 5.13
N THR A 247 16.65 11.95 5.21
CA THR A 247 16.78 13.22 5.97
C THR A 247 17.05 14.40 5.05
N ILE A 248 16.81 15.64 5.51
CA ILE A 248 17.09 16.85 4.73
C ILE A 248 18.53 16.88 4.29
N GLU A 249 19.47 16.68 5.22
CA GLU A 249 20.92 16.67 4.95
C GLU A 249 21.29 15.69 3.83
N LYS A 250 20.83 14.44 3.95
CA LYS A 250 21.13 13.37 3.00
C LYS A 250 20.50 13.62 1.64
N ALA A 251 19.22 13.96 1.58
CA ALA A 251 18.52 14.23 0.33
C ALA A 251 19.01 15.51 -0.35
N SER A 252 19.48 16.51 0.40
CA SER A 252 20.05 17.74 -0.18
C SER A 252 21.33 17.49 -1.00
N THR A 253 21.99 16.34 -0.84
CA THR A 253 23.18 16.00 -1.65
C THR A 253 22.87 15.93 -3.15
N HIS A 254 21.65 15.56 -3.55
CA HIS A 254 21.18 15.63 -4.94
C HIS A 254 21.29 17.02 -5.56
N MET A 255 21.20 18.09 -4.75
CA MET A 255 21.28 19.46 -5.23
C MET A 255 22.70 19.84 -5.71
N LYS A 256 23.75 19.16 -5.21
CA LYS A 256 25.12 19.29 -5.74
C LYS A 256 25.22 18.83 -7.19
N GLY A 257 24.40 17.85 -7.57
CA GLY A 257 24.24 17.37 -8.93
C GLY A 257 23.38 18.26 -9.84
N GLY A 258 22.88 19.40 -9.35
CA GLY A 258 22.07 20.35 -10.13
C GLY A 258 20.54 20.23 -9.97
N ALA A 259 20.05 19.32 -9.12
CA ALA A 259 18.63 19.24 -8.80
C ALA A 259 18.16 20.47 -7.99
N LYS A 260 16.98 21.03 -8.32
CA LYS A 260 16.38 22.17 -7.60
C LYS A 260 15.53 21.73 -6.42
N LYS A 261 14.83 20.59 -6.54
CA LYS A 261 13.87 20.05 -5.56
C LYS A 261 14.05 18.55 -5.36
N VAL A 262 13.82 18.07 -4.15
CA VAL A 262 13.91 16.63 -3.82
C VAL A 262 12.68 16.19 -3.02
N ILE A 263 12.02 15.12 -3.47
CA ILE A 263 10.86 14.51 -2.83
C ILE A 263 11.27 13.14 -2.32
N ILE A 264 11.36 12.99 -1.00
CA ILE A 264 11.65 11.73 -0.32
C ILE A 264 10.39 10.85 -0.36
N SER A 265 10.47 9.67 -0.98
CA SER A 265 9.39 8.69 -1.04
C SER A 265 9.36 7.78 0.21
N ALA A 266 9.46 8.40 1.39
CA ALA A 266 9.40 7.74 2.69
C ALA A 266 9.17 8.81 3.78
N PRO A 267 8.65 8.44 4.98
CA PRO A 267 8.62 9.33 6.12
C PRO A 267 10.01 9.85 6.45
N SER A 268 10.11 11.16 6.65
CA SER A 268 11.34 11.82 7.09
C SER A 268 11.27 12.18 8.57
N ALA A 269 12.43 12.18 9.23
CA ALA A 269 12.54 12.62 10.62
C ALA A 269 12.36 14.15 10.72
N ASP A 270 12.99 14.86 9.79
CA ASP A 270 13.24 16.31 9.75
C ASP A 270 12.58 17.03 8.57
N ALA A 271 12.44 16.40 7.39
CA ALA A 271 11.82 17.06 6.23
C ALA A 271 10.31 17.29 6.43
N PRO A 272 9.76 18.44 5.97
CA PRO A 272 8.32 18.68 5.93
C PRO A 272 7.59 17.56 5.19
N MET A 273 6.52 17.02 5.80
CA MET A 273 5.72 15.94 5.23
C MET A 273 4.41 16.48 4.66
N PHE A 274 4.13 16.07 3.41
CA PHE A 274 2.90 16.40 2.71
C PHE A 274 2.09 15.15 2.38
N VAL A 275 0.77 15.29 2.48
CA VAL A 275 -0.22 14.37 1.92
C VAL A 275 -1.17 15.22 1.09
N VAL A 276 -1.30 14.88 -0.20
CA VAL A 276 -2.18 15.58 -1.14
C VAL A 276 -3.64 15.34 -0.76
N GLY A 277 -4.49 16.37 -0.87
CA GLY A 277 -5.84 16.42 -0.35
C GLY A 277 -5.92 16.73 1.15
N VAL A 278 -4.81 17.11 1.80
CA VAL A 278 -4.77 17.26 3.26
C VAL A 278 -4.01 18.51 3.69
N ASN A 279 -2.73 18.64 3.32
CA ASN A 279 -1.88 19.75 3.76
C ASN A 279 -0.90 20.27 2.70
N GLU A 280 -0.95 19.80 1.46
CA GLU A 280 -0.08 20.21 0.35
C GLU A 280 -0.08 21.73 0.14
N MET A 281 -1.23 22.38 0.35
CA MET A 281 -1.42 23.84 0.27
C MET A 281 -0.53 24.63 1.25
N THR A 282 0.07 23.99 2.24
CA THR A 282 1.02 24.62 3.18
C THR A 282 2.47 24.63 2.68
N TYR A 283 2.74 24.00 1.53
CA TYR A 283 4.05 24.02 0.87
C TYR A 283 4.49 25.45 0.51
N LYS A 284 5.78 25.73 0.72
CA LYS A 284 6.41 27.01 0.37
C LYS A 284 7.59 26.76 -0.57
N PRO A 285 7.80 27.54 -1.64
CA PRO A 285 8.94 27.35 -2.54
C PRO A 285 10.33 27.46 -1.92
N SER A 286 10.48 27.93 -0.67
CA SER A 286 11.72 27.83 0.09
C SER A 286 12.05 26.41 0.58
N MET A 287 11.06 25.51 0.62
CA MET A 287 11.24 24.10 0.98
C MET A 287 11.82 23.35 -0.22
N ASN A 288 13.12 23.08 -0.19
CA ASN A 288 13.82 22.38 -1.29
C ASN A 288 13.76 20.86 -1.17
N VAL A 289 13.75 20.35 0.05
CA VAL A 289 13.57 18.92 0.36
C VAL A 289 12.27 18.74 1.12
N VAL A 290 11.42 17.83 0.64
CA VAL A 290 10.13 17.49 1.25
C VAL A 290 9.94 15.97 1.26
N SER A 291 8.99 15.47 2.03
CA SER A 291 8.63 14.05 2.10
C SER A 291 7.16 13.84 1.74
N ASN A 292 6.87 12.83 0.93
CA ASN A 292 5.49 12.40 0.62
C ASN A 292 4.92 11.42 1.67
N ALA A 293 5.43 11.50 2.91
CA ALA A 293 5.11 10.63 4.03
C ALA A 293 5.23 9.12 3.70
N SER A 294 4.31 8.28 4.22
CA SER A 294 4.21 6.85 3.87
C SER A 294 2.89 6.53 3.19
N CYS A 295 2.82 5.38 2.50
CA CYS A 295 1.58 4.76 2.03
C CYS A 295 0.47 4.76 3.11
N THR A 296 0.73 4.26 4.33
CA THR A 296 -0.24 4.25 5.42
C THR A 296 -0.65 5.64 5.89
N THR A 297 0.26 6.63 5.87
CA THR A 297 -0.10 8.03 6.19
C THR A 297 -1.01 8.64 5.12
N ASN A 298 -0.76 8.35 3.84
CA ASN A 298 -1.59 8.78 2.72
C ASN A 298 -3.00 8.14 2.76
N CYS A 299 -3.15 6.95 3.35
CA CYS A 299 -4.45 6.34 3.61
C CYS A 299 -5.14 6.93 4.85
N LEU A 300 -4.43 7.03 5.98
CA LEU A 300 -5.02 7.45 7.25
C LEU A 300 -5.37 8.94 7.28
N ALA A 301 -4.56 9.83 6.68
CA ALA A 301 -4.75 11.27 6.83
C ALA A 301 -6.04 11.81 6.17
N PRO A 302 -6.42 11.43 4.92
CA PRO A 302 -7.69 11.87 4.32
C PRO A 302 -8.92 11.37 5.10
N LEU A 303 -8.88 10.12 5.58
CA LEU A 303 -9.95 9.56 6.43
C LEU A 303 -10.06 10.31 7.76
N ALA A 304 -8.93 10.53 8.43
CA ALA A 304 -8.87 11.24 9.70
C ALA A 304 -9.30 12.70 9.58
N LYS A 305 -8.94 13.40 8.49
CA LYS A 305 -9.36 14.78 8.19
C LYS A 305 -10.89 14.89 8.19
N VAL A 306 -11.57 14.11 7.35
CA VAL A 306 -13.04 14.18 7.21
C VAL A 306 -13.74 13.88 8.54
N VAL A 307 -13.29 12.85 9.25
CA VAL A 307 -13.89 12.47 10.55
C VAL A 307 -13.61 13.54 11.62
N HIS A 308 -12.44 14.17 11.60
CA HIS A 308 -12.08 15.21 12.55
C HIS A 308 -12.84 16.52 12.29
N GLU A 309 -12.95 16.96 11.04
CA GLU A 309 -13.62 18.22 10.67
C GLU A 309 -15.14 18.17 10.91
N GLU A 310 -15.78 17.03 10.68
CA GLU A 310 -17.24 16.89 10.83
C GLU A 310 -17.69 16.52 12.26
N PHE A 311 -16.88 15.75 12.99
CA PHE A 311 -17.29 15.13 14.27
C PHE A 311 -16.30 15.32 15.43
N GLY A 312 -15.08 15.80 15.17
CA GLY A 312 -13.99 15.81 16.15
C GLY A 312 -13.51 14.41 16.50
N ILE A 313 -12.19 14.25 16.59
CA ILE A 313 -11.54 13.05 17.12
C ILE A 313 -10.92 13.45 18.45
N VAL A 314 -11.33 12.74 19.52
CA VAL A 314 -10.78 12.91 20.87
C VAL A 314 -9.47 12.13 20.99
N GLU A 315 -9.52 10.85 20.66
CA GLU A 315 -8.39 9.92 20.67
C GLU A 315 -8.65 8.75 19.72
N GLY A 316 -7.59 8.09 19.25
CA GLY A 316 -7.72 6.92 18.39
C GLY A 316 -6.49 6.03 18.31
N LEU A 317 -6.74 4.74 18.11
CA LEU A 317 -5.76 3.70 17.87
C LEU A 317 -5.94 3.16 16.46
N MET A 318 -4.86 3.18 15.68
CA MET A 318 -4.82 2.62 14.35
C MET A 318 -3.99 1.33 14.31
N THR A 319 -4.51 0.34 13.60
CA THR A 319 -3.75 -0.83 13.16
C THR A 319 -3.75 -0.84 11.64
N THR A 320 -2.62 -1.09 11.00
CA THR A 320 -2.62 -1.44 9.57
C THR A 320 -2.29 -2.92 9.38
N VAL A 321 -3.18 -3.65 8.71
CA VAL A 321 -2.89 -4.98 8.21
C VAL A 321 -2.30 -4.78 6.82
N HIS A 322 -1.01 -5.09 6.69
CA HIS A 322 -0.17 -4.52 5.66
C HIS A 322 0.56 -5.61 4.88
N ALA A 323 0.60 -5.47 3.55
CA ALA A 323 1.34 -6.38 2.67
C ALA A 323 2.84 -6.46 3.04
N THR A 324 3.48 -7.53 2.58
CA THR A 324 4.92 -7.74 2.78
C THR A 324 5.76 -6.72 2.00
N THR A 325 6.86 -6.24 2.61
CA THR A 325 7.84 -5.34 1.96
C THR A 325 9.27 -5.87 2.15
N ALA A 326 10.20 -5.60 1.23
CA ALA A 326 11.53 -6.23 1.13
C ALA A 326 12.51 -5.97 2.29
N THR A 327 12.15 -5.09 3.23
CA THR A 327 12.84 -5.03 4.52
C THR A 327 12.64 -6.32 5.34
N GLN A 328 11.57 -7.07 5.08
CA GLN A 328 11.30 -8.40 5.62
C GLN A 328 12.05 -9.46 4.80
N LYS A 329 12.34 -10.60 5.44
CA LYS A 329 13.10 -11.69 4.83
C LYS A 329 12.20 -12.75 4.20
N THR A 330 12.70 -13.45 3.19
CA THR A 330 12.02 -14.61 2.58
C THR A 330 11.97 -15.80 3.53
N VAL A 331 13.06 -16.02 4.26
CA VAL A 331 13.24 -17.02 5.33
C VAL A 331 13.81 -16.35 6.57
N ASP A 332 13.78 -17.02 7.73
CA ASP A 332 14.32 -16.48 8.99
C ASP A 332 15.80 -16.06 8.83
N GLY A 333 16.13 -14.83 9.24
CA GLY A 333 17.48 -14.26 9.10
C GLY A 333 17.67 -12.91 9.81
N PRO A 334 18.90 -12.37 9.80
CA PRO A 334 19.25 -11.15 10.53
C PRO A 334 18.54 -9.90 9.97
N SER A 335 17.95 -9.11 10.86
CA SER A 335 17.26 -7.85 10.55
C SER A 335 17.98 -6.68 11.20
N MET A 336 18.23 -5.63 10.40
CA MET A 336 18.95 -4.42 10.82
C MET A 336 18.09 -3.47 11.69
N LYS A 337 16.78 -3.74 11.81
CA LYS A 337 15.81 -2.83 12.47
C LYS A 337 15.19 -3.44 13.72
N ASP A 338 14.63 -4.64 13.60
CA ASP A 338 13.91 -5.31 14.69
C ASP A 338 13.87 -6.83 14.46
N TRP A 339 13.86 -7.62 15.54
CA TRP A 339 13.91 -9.10 15.46
C TRP A 339 12.71 -9.71 14.73
N ARG A 340 11.53 -9.08 14.79
CA ARG A 340 10.29 -9.59 14.20
C ARG A 340 10.34 -9.54 12.67
N GLY A 341 10.87 -8.45 12.10
CA GLY A 341 11.13 -8.30 10.67
C GLY A 341 12.21 -9.24 10.11
N GLY A 342 12.96 -9.92 10.99
CA GLY A 342 13.88 -11.00 10.60
C GLY A 342 13.19 -12.33 10.30
N ARG A 343 11.92 -12.50 10.67
CA ARG A 343 11.16 -13.74 10.42
C ARG A 343 10.69 -13.84 8.97
N GLY A 344 10.57 -15.06 8.46
CA GLY A 344 10.13 -15.38 7.10
C GLY A 344 8.73 -14.82 6.79
N ALA A 345 8.66 -13.87 5.86
CA ALA A 345 7.46 -13.07 5.59
C ALA A 345 6.30 -13.89 5.01
N GLY A 346 6.57 -14.91 4.20
CA GLY A 346 5.55 -15.75 3.57
C GLY A 346 4.83 -16.73 4.52
N GLN A 347 5.28 -16.82 5.77
CA GLN A 347 4.86 -17.86 6.74
C GLN A 347 4.25 -17.28 8.02
N ASN A 348 4.29 -15.96 8.22
CA ASN A 348 4.00 -15.34 9.51
C ASN A 348 3.07 -14.13 9.37
N ILE A 349 2.24 -13.90 10.40
CA ILE A 349 1.67 -12.59 10.70
C ILE A 349 2.65 -11.90 11.66
N ILE A 350 3.30 -10.81 11.20
CA ILE A 350 4.43 -10.20 11.91
C ILE A 350 4.03 -8.82 12.46
N PRO A 351 3.80 -8.66 13.78
CA PRO A 351 3.53 -7.36 14.38
C PRO A 351 4.77 -6.45 14.33
N SER A 352 4.61 -5.24 13.80
CA SER A 352 5.66 -4.25 13.54
C SER A 352 5.23 -2.85 13.95
N SER A 353 6.20 -1.94 14.12
CA SER A 353 5.96 -0.54 14.41
C SER A 353 5.66 0.25 13.13
N THR A 354 4.70 1.18 13.20
CA THR A 354 4.44 2.17 12.13
C THR A 354 4.52 3.59 12.68
N GLY A 355 5.09 4.50 11.88
CA GLY A 355 5.10 5.93 12.18
C GLY A 355 3.81 6.65 11.77
N ALA A 356 2.88 5.97 11.09
CA ALA A 356 1.82 6.62 10.33
C ALA A 356 0.92 7.55 11.16
N ALA A 357 0.40 7.10 12.31
CA ALA A 357 -0.43 7.94 13.18
C ALA A 357 0.35 9.13 13.78
N LYS A 358 1.63 8.95 14.13
CA LYS A 358 2.51 10.05 14.56
C LYS A 358 2.80 11.04 13.41
N ALA A 359 2.87 10.55 12.18
CA ALA A 359 3.01 11.39 10.99
C ALA A 359 1.71 12.14 10.67
N VAL A 360 0.53 11.57 10.94
CA VAL A 360 -0.75 12.32 10.86
C VAL A 360 -0.71 13.53 11.78
N GLY A 361 -0.19 13.42 13.01
CA GLY A 361 0.01 14.57 13.90
C GLY A 361 0.98 15.66 13.38
N LYS A 362 1.81 15.38 12.37
CA LYS A 362 2.64 16.37 11.66
C LYS A 362 1.93 16.96 10.42
N VAL A 363 0.97 16.25 9.85
CA VAL A 363 0.22 16.61 8.63
C VAL A 363 -1.07 17.37 8.98
N LEU A 364 -1.72 16.98 10.08
CA LEU A 364 -2.92 17.53 10.70
C LEU A 364 -2.59 17.87 12.16
N PRO A 365 -2.06 19.06 12.46
CA PRO A 365 -1.55 19.43 13.79
C PRO A 365 -2.58 19.30 14.93
N GLU A 366 -3.86 19.47 14.63
CA GLU A 366 -5.01 19.33 15.55
C GLU A 366 -5.28 17.87 15.99
N LEU A 367 -4.66 16.91 15.31
CA LEU A 367 -4.60 15.49 15.66
C LEU A 367 -3.28 15.09 16.34
N ASN A 368 -2.35 16.03 16.55
CA ASN A 368 -1.07 15.73 17.19
C ASN A 368 -1.27 15.19 18.62
N GLY A 369 -0.61 14.08 18.94
CA GLY A 369 -0.78 13.36 20.21
C GLY A 369 -2.07 12.55 20.37
N LYS A 370 -3.11 12.80 19.55
CA LYS A 370 -4.42 12.10 19.65
C LYS A 370 -4.44 10.71 19.01
N LEU A 371 -3.55 10.47 18.04
CA LEU A 371 -3.47 9.22 17.29
C LEU A 371 -2.13 8.50 17.51
N THR A 372 -2.20 7.19 17.78
CA THR A 372 -1.03 6.29 17.72
C THR A 372 -1.44 4.95 17.09
N GLY A 373 -0.49 4.05 16.84
CA GLY A 373 -0.82 2.77 16.21
C GLY A 373 0.33 1.81 15.93
N MET A 374 -0.02 0.67 15.35
CA MET A 374 0.90 -0.41 14.98
C MET A 374 0.57 -1.00 13.60
N ALA A 375 1.36 -1.99 13.17
CA ALA A 375 1.10 -2.75 11.95
C ALA A 375 1.17 -4.26 12.21
N PHE A 376 0.42 -5.05 11.45
CA PHE A 376 0.67 -6.47 11.25
C PHE A 376 1.05 -6.68 9.78
N ARG A 377 2.26 -7.18 9.52
CA ARG A 377 2.64 -7.61 8.18
C ARG A 377 2.07 -8.99 7.90
N VAL A 378 1.44 -9.16 6.74
CA VAL A 378 0.81 -10.43 6.34
C VAL A 378 1.38 -10.95 5.01
N PRO A 379 1.20 -12.25 4.69
CA PRO A 379 1.72 -12.87 3.46
C PRO A 379 1.04 -12.45 2.14
N THR A 380 0.54 -11.21 2.02
CA THR A 380 0.08 -10.65 0.74
C THR A 380 1.21 -9.89 0.04
N PRO A 381 1.28 -9.90 -1.31
CA PRO A 381 2.34 -9.22 -2.05
C PRO A 381 2.12 -7.70 -2.17
N ASN A 382 0.86 -7.26 -2.20
CA ASN A 382 0.45 -5.86 -2.26
C ASN A 382 -0.97 -5.69 -1.68
N VAL A 383 -1.40 -4.43 -1.59
CA VAL A 383 -2.60 -3.91 -0.94
C VAL A 383 -2.62 -4.14 0.56
N SER A 384 -2.97 -3.06 1.26
CA SER A 384 -3.01 -2.98 2.71
C SER A 384 -4.31 -2.31 3.14
N VAL A 385 -4.63 -2.42 4.42
CA VAL A 385 -5.82 -1.81 5.02
C VAL A 385 -5.48 -1.11 6.32
N VAL A 386 -6.15 0.01 6.58
CA VAL A 386 -6.17 0.74 7.85
C VAL A 386 -7.44 0.35 8.60
N ASP A 387 -7.27 -0.07 9.85
CA ASP A 387 -8.29 -0.11 10.89
C ASP A 387 -8.01 1.08 11.82
N LEU A 388 -8.90 2.06 11.84
CA LEU A 388 -8.88 3.19 12.78
C LEU A 388 -10.02 3.01 13.77
N THR A 389 -9.70 2.75 15.03
CA THR A 389 -10.67 2.74 16.13
C THR A 389 -10.55 4.07 16.89
N CYS A 390 -11.60 4.90 16.89
CA CYS A 390 -11.55 6.26 17.42
C CYS A 390 -12.79 6.62 18.25
N ARG A 391 -12.59 7.57 19.19
CA ARG A 391 -13.65 8.24 19.92
C ARG A 391 -13.95 9.59 19.29
N LEU A 392 -15.23 9.84 19.00
CA LEU A 392 -15.72 11.10 18.47
C LEU A 392 -16.07 12.08 19.59
N GLU A 393 -15.92 13.37 19.31
CA GLU A 393 -16.29 14.45 20.24
C GLU A 393 -17.79 14.78 20.13
N LYS A 394 -18.25 15.00 18.90
CA LYS A 394 -19.67 15.13 18.53
C LYS A 394 -20.20 13.76 18.15
N SER A 395 -21.14 13.24 18.94
CA SER A 395 -21.80 11.96 18.66
C SER A 395 -22.52 11.96 17.31
N ALA A 396 -22.36 10.88 16.55
CA ALA A 396 -22.93 10.65 15.23
C ALA A 396 -23.31 9.17 15.05
N SER A 397 -24.30 8.85 14.22
CA SER A 397 -24.51 7.45 13.84
C SER A 397 -23.43 7.00 12.85
N TYR A 398 -23.22 5.68 12.73
CA TYR A 398 -22.31 5.16 11.71
C TYR A 398 -22.77 5.54 10.29
N GLU A 399 -24.08 5.66 10.05
CA GLU A 399 -24.64 6.15 8.79
C GLU A 399 -24.27 7.62 8.51
N ASP A 400 -24.30 8.50 9.52
CA ASP A 400 -23.87 9.91 9.35
C ASP A 400 -22.38 9.99 8.97
N VAL A 401 -21.53 9.17 9.61
CA VAL A 401 -20.09 9.12 9.31
C VAL A 401 -19.83 8.57 7.91
N LYS A 402 -20.54 7.52 7.50
CA LYS A 402 -20.50 7.02 6.11
C LYS A 402 -20.94 8.08 5.12
N ALA A 403 -22.00 8.84 5.40
CA ALA A 403 -22.49 9.90 4.53
C ALA A 403 -21.46 11.05 4.39
N ALA A 404 -20.81 11.47 5.47
CA ALA A 404 -19.74 12.46 5.45
C ALA A 404 -18.53 12.00 4.62
N ILE A 405 -18.06 10.76 4.84
CA ILE A 405 -16.95 10.18 4.07
C ILE A 405 -17.31 10.06 2.59
N LYS A 406 -18.53 9.62 2.27
CA LYS A 406 -19.02 9.54 0.89
C LYS A 406 -19.03 10.92 0.23
N HIS A 407 -19.59 11.92 0.89
CA HIS A 407 -19.62 13.30 0.40
C HIS A 407 -18.21 13.85 0.11
N ALA A 408 -17.28 13.66 1.04
CA ALA A 408 -15.89 14.08 0.86
C ALA A 408 -15.22 13.36 -0.32
N SER A 409 -15.47 12.05 -0.49
CA SER A 409 -14.92 11.23 -1.59
C SER A 409 -15.49 11.58 -2.97
N GLU A 410 -16.73 12.08 -3.04
CA GLU A 410 -17.40 12.43 -4.29
C GLU A 410 -17.17 13.91 -4.69
N GLY A 411 -16.81 14.76 -3.72
CA GLY A 411 -16.50 16.18 -3.91
C GLY A 411 -15.03 16.55 -3.65
N PRO A 412 -14.70 17.14 -2.48
CA PRO A 412 -13.42 17.82 -2.23
C PRO A 412 -12.17 16.91 -2.28
N LEU A 413 -12.31 15.61 -1.95
CA LEU A 413 -11.21 14.63 -1.95
C LEU A 413 -11.29 13.64 -3.12
N LYS A 414 -12.05 13.99 -4.18
CA LYS A 414 -12.28 13.12 -5.32
C LYS A 414 -10.98 12.68 -6.01
N GLY A 415 -10.80 11.37 -6.13
CA GLY A 415 -9.59 10.74 -6.69
C GLY A 415 -8.48 10.48 -5.66
N ILE A 416 -8.63 11.00 -4.43
CA ILE A 416 -7.71 10.78 -3.30
C ILE A 416 -8.38 9.88 -2.26
N LEU A 417 -9.58 10.24 -1.82
CA LEU A 417 -10.46 9.42 -0.99
C LEU A 417 -11.51 8.75 -1.89
N GLY A 418 -11.79 7.48 -1.60
CA GLY A 418 -12.87 6.70 -2.18
C GLY A 418 -13.83 6.18 -1.12
N TYR A 419 -14.99 5.74 -1.59
CA TYR A 419 -16.01 5.04 -0.82
C TYR A 419 -16.38 3.75 -1.56
N THR A 420 -16.65 2.67 -0.84
CA THR A 420 -17.23 1.43 -1.37
C THR A 420 -18.23 0.84 -0.38
N ASP A 421 -19.33 0.31 -0.89
CA ASP A 421 -20.33 -0.52 -0.20
C ASP A 421 -20.49 -1.91 -0.86
N GLU A 422 -19.55 -2.30 -1.71
CA GLU A 422 -19.42 -3.64 -2.31
C GLU A 422 -18.65 -4.60 -1.38
N ASP A 423 -18.84 -5.91 -1.54
CA ASP A 423 -18.20 -6.96 -0.73
C ASP A 423 -16.80 -7.31 -1.26
N VAL A 424 -15.88 -6.35 -1.12
CA VAL A 424 -14.53 -6.36 -1.71
C VAL A 424 -13.44 -6.95 -0.81
N VAL A 425 -12.33 -7.38 -1.42
CA VAL A 425 -11.12 -7.88 -0.75
C VAL A 425 -9.85 -7.21 -1.29
N SER A 426 -8.71 -7.45 -0.64
CA SER A 426 -7.45 -6.76 -0.95
C SER A 426 -7.05 -6.78 -2.42
N ASN A 427 -7.26 -7.89 -3.14
CA ASN A 427 -6.80 -8.00 -4.51
C ASN A 427 -7.59 -7.12 -5.50
N ASP A 428 -8.81 -6.69 -5.14
CA ASP A 428 -9.66 -5.84 -5.99
C ASP A 428 -9.16 -4.40 -6.10
N PHE A 429 -8.30 -3.99 -5.15
CA PHE A 429 -7.65 -2.68 -5.11
C PHE A 429 -6.27 -2.66 -5.76
N VAL A 430 -5.74 -3.80 -6.24
CA VAL A 430 -4.45 -3.81 -6.96
C VAL A 430 -4.59 -2.95 -8.21
N GLY A 431 -3.80 -1.88 -8.29
CA GLY A 431 -3.91 -0.93 -9.39
C GLY A 431 -4.83 0.27 -9.13
N ASP A 432 -5.50 0.39 -7.98
CA ASP A 432 -6.37 1.53 -7.68
C ASP A 432 -5.58 2.86 -7.57
N SER A 433 -6.26 3.98 -7.84
CA SER A 433 -5.64 5.31 -7.87
C SER A 433 -5.82 6.17 -6.61
N ARG A 434 -6.70 5.74 -5.73
CA ARG A 434 -7.06 6.47 -4.52
C ARG A 434 -6.10 6.11 -3.40
N SER A 435 -5.74 7.11 -2.59
CA SER A 435 -4.85 6.94 -1.45
C SER A 435 -5.53 6.26 -0.27
N SER A 436 -6.85 6.35 -0.19
CA SER A 436 -7.69 5.76 0.84
C SER A 436 -9.03 5.38 0.21
N ILE A 437 -9.51 4.15 0.38
CA ILE A 437 -10.84 3.72 -0.05
C ILE A 437 -11.58 3.18 1.16
N PHE A 438 -12.46 4.01 1.73
CA PHE A 438 -13.23 3.67 2.90
C PHE A 438 -14.26 2.57 2.58
N ASP A 439 -14.27 1.56 3.44
CA ASP A 439 -15.13 0.38 3.34
C ASP A 439 -16.33 0.54 4.30
N ALA A 440 -17.49 0.80 3.70
CA ALA A 440 -18.72 1.07 4.42
C ALA A 440 -19.26 -0.14 5.19
N LYS A 441 -18.93 -1.36 4.75
CA LYS A 441 -19.44 -2.62 5.33
C LYS A 441 -18.50 -3.22 6.37
N ALA A 442 -17.18 -3.05 6.21
CA ALA A 442 -16.18 -3.60 7.12
C ALA A 442 -16.00 -2.79 8.42
N GLY A 443 -16.31 -1.49 8.41
CA GLY A 443 -16.34 -0.67 9.63
C GLY A 443 -17.56 -0.96 10.52
N ILE A 444 -17.46 -0.64 11.81
CA ILE A 444 -18.51 -0.89 12.81
C ILE A 444 -18.53 0.20 13.89
N GLY A 445 -19.72 0.74 14.18
CA GLY A 445 -19.96 1.59 15.35
C GLY A 445 -20.37 0.75 16.57
N LEU A 446 -19.66 0.89 17.70
CA LEU A 446 -20.08 0.30 18.98
C LEU A 446 -21.07 1.21 19.71
N SER A 447 -20.87 2.52 19.60
CA SER A 447 -21.79 3.55 20.08
C SER A 447 -21.76 4.75 19.14
N THR A 448 -22.63 5.74 19.39
CA THR A 448 -22.63 7.00 18.62
C THR A 448 -21.38 7.86 18.82
N SER A 449 -20.47 7.50 19.73
CA SER A 449 -19.21 8.22 19.95
C SER A 449 -17.97 7.31 19.91
N PHE A 450 -18.11 6.03 19.54
CA PHE A 450 -16.99 5.10 19.46
C PHE A 450 -17.18 4.09 18.33
N MET A 451 -16.23 4.10 17.38
CA MET A 451 -16.34 3.35 16.14
C MET A 451 -15.00 2.90 15.58
N LYS A 452 -15.05 1.85 14.78
CA LYS A 452 -13.97 1.31 13.96
C LYS A 452 -14.27 1.63 12.50
N LEU A 453 -13.34 2.32 11.86
CA LEU A 453 -13.39 2.70 10.45
C LEU A 453 -12.34 1.90 9.68
N VAL A 454 -12.73 1.33 8.55
CA VAL A 454 -11.86 0.50 7.71
C VAL A 454 -11.62 1.22 6.39
N SER A 455 -10.37 1.29 5.94
CA SER A 455 -10.03 1.87 4.63
C SER A 455 -8.88 1.13 3.96
N TRP A 456 -9.12 0.71 2.72
CA TRP A 456 -8.16 0.04 1.87
C TRP A 456 -7.21 1.02 1.20
N TYR A 457 -6.02 0.57 0.83
CA TYR A 457 -5.11 1.30 -0.02
C TYR A 457 -4.17 0.36 -0.78
N ASP A 458 -3.99 0.60 -2.08
CA ASP A 458 -2.82 0.06 -2.78
C ASP A 458 -1.58 0.76 -2.22
N ASN A 459 -0.71 -0.04 -1.61
CA ASN A 459 0.39 0.46 -0.82
C ASN A 459 1.65 0.73 -1.67
N GLU A 460 1.60 0.41 -2.96
CA GLU A 460 2.66 0.68 -3.93
C GLU A 460 2.22 1.63 -5.05
N TRP A 461 0.92 1.73 -5.30
CA TRP A 461 0.42 2.23 -6.58
C TRP A 461 -0.60 3.36 -6.43
N GLY A 462 -1.07 3.87 -7.56
CA GLY A 462 -1.98 5.00 -7.61
C GLY A 462 -2.58 5.34 -8.98
N TYR A 463 -2.60 4.45 -9.98
CA TYR A 463 -3.09 4.77 -11.33
C TYR A 463 -3.77 3.59 -12.04
N ARG A 464 -5.09 3.62 -12.28
CA ARG A 464 -5.79 2.49 -12.90
C ARG A 464 -5.20 2.09 -14.26
N TYR A 465 -4.65 0.87 -14.34
CA TYR A 465 -4.30 0.21 -15.61
C TYR A 465 -5.12 -1.07 -15.73
N THR A 466 -6.10 -1.09 -16.63
CA THR A 466 -6.99 -2.23 -16.82
C THR A 466 -6.34 -3.31 -17.69
N SER A 467 -5.93 -4.44 -17.09
CA SER A 467 -6.15 -5.79 -17.63
C SER A 467 -5.66 -6.90 -16.68
N LEU A 468 -6.55 -7.86 -16.43
CA LEU A 468 -6.40 -9.00 -15.52
C LEU A 468 -5.36 -10.03 -16.02
N SER A 469 -4.49 -10.55 -15.14
CA SER A 469 -4.06 -11.97 -15.13
C SER A 469 -3.19 -12.29 -13.88
N PHE A 470 -3.41 -13.45 -13.26
CA PHE A 470 -2.72 -13.92 -12.05
C PHE A 470 -1.46 -14.75 -12.36
N SER A 471 -0.36 -14.53 -11.63
CA SER A 471 0.60 -15.60 -11.24
C SER A 471 1.55 -15.14 -10.11
N LEU A 472 2.07 -16.08 -9.31
CA LEU A 472 2.77 -15.84 -8.04
C LEU A 472 4.31 -15.82 -8.17
N SER A 473 4.98 -14.76 -7.67
CA SER A 473 6.35 -14.83 -7.06
C SER A 473 6.80 -13.46 -6.47
N PRO A 474 7.33 -13.37 -5.23
CA PRO A 474 7.53 -12.09 -4.53
C PRO A 474 8.98 -11.54 -4.50
N TYR A 475 9.20 -10.32 -5.03
CA TYR A 475 10.39 -9.48 -4.76
C TYR A 475 10.02 -7.97 -4.79
N ILE A 476 9.77 -7.35 -3.63
CA ILE A 476 8.99 -6.09 -3.53
C ILE A 476 9.57 -5.08 -2.51
N TYR A 477 10.20 -3.97 -2.94
CA TYR A 477 10.84 -2.94 -2.10
C TYR A 477 10.07 -1.60 -1.96
N ILE A 478 9.72 -1.24 -0.71
CA ILE A 478 9.29 0.10 -0.23
C ILE A 478 7.87 0.53 -0.70
N CYS A 479 7.19 1.37 0.10
CA CYS A 479 5.73 1.53 0.14
C CYS A 479 5.29 3.00 0.18
N VAL A 480 4.77 3.51 -0.95
CA VAL A 480 4.20 4.86 -1.13
C VAL A 480 3.13 4.79 -2.22
N CYS A 481 2.02 5.51 -2.07
CA CYS A 481 1.07 5.74 -3.16
C CYS A 481 1.74 6.60 -4.23
N VAL A 482 2.32 5.95 -5.24
CA VAL A 482 3.19 6.56 -6.27
C VAL A 482 2.61 7.81 -6.94
N ASN A 483 1.29 7.85 -7.16
CA ASN A 483 0.69 9.01 -7.83
C ASN A 483 0.74 10.25 -6.97
N ARG A 484 0.64 10.12 -5.64
CA ARG A 484 0.77 11.26 -4.72
C ARG A 484 2.15 11.90 -4.77
N VAL A 485 3.21 11.14 -5.08
CA VAL A 485 4.56 11.70 -5.34
C VAL A 485 4.54 12.61 -6.57
N LEU A 486 3.91 12.17 -7.67
CA LEU A 486 3.81 12.94 -8.90
C LEU A 486 2.83 14.13 -8.79
N ASP A 487 1.70 13.94 -8.11
CA ASP A 487 0.72 15.01 -7.82
C ASP A 487 1.32 16.08 -6.90
N LEU A 488 2.15 15.69 -5.92
CA LEU A 488 2.93 16.62 -5.09
C LEU A 488 3.97 17.38 -5.91
N ILE A 489 4.65 16.73 -6.86
CA ILE A 489 5.58 17.41 -7.80
C ILE A 489 4.82 18.42 -8.67
N GLU A 490 3.67 18.04 -9.24
CA GLU A 490 2.81 18.93 -10.01
C GLU A 490 2.38 20.13 -9.15
N HIS A 491 1.92 19.91 -7.91
CA HIS A 491 1.58 20.97 -6.97
C HIS A 491 2.77 21.89 -6.66
N MET A 492 3.94 21.33 -6.34
CA MET A 492 5.15 22.10 -6.05
C MET A 492 5.59 22.95 -7.24
N ALA A 493 5.46 22.45 -8.47
CA ALA A 493 5.75 23.18 -9.70
C ALA A 493 4.73 24.32 -9.95
N LEU A 494 3.44 24.06 -9.73
CA LEU A 494 2.37 25.06 -9.84
C LEU A 494 2.52 26.21 -8.83
N VAL A 495 2.95 25.91 -7.59
CA VAL A 495 3.25 26.95 -6.58
C VAL A 495 4.54 27.70 -6.91
N ALA A 496 5.55 27.02 -7.46
CA ALA A 496 6.81 27.66 -7.89
C ALA A 496 6.64 28.55 -9.14
N ALA A 497 5.67 28.28 -10.01
CA ALA A 497 5.41 29.08 -11.21
C ALA A 497 4.50 30.31 -10.97
N ARG A 498 3.99 30.49 -9.75
CA ARG A 498 3.11 31.61 -9.35
C ARG A 498 3.83 32.70 -8.55
N ASN A 499 5.08 32.46 -8.16
CA ASN A 499 5.97 33.39 -7.43
C ASN A 499 7.19 33.72 -8.29
#